data_AF-A0AB40CFG8-F1
#
_entry.id   AF-A0AB40CFG8-F1
#
_cell.length_a   1.000
_cell.length_b   1.000
_cell.length_c   1.000
_cell.angle_alpha   90.00
_cell.angle_beta   90.00
_cell.angle_gamma   90.00
#
_symmetry.space_group_name_H-M   'P 1'
#
loop_
_entity.id
_entity.type
_entity.pdbx_description
1 polymer ?
#
loop_
_entity_poly.entity_id
_entity_poly.type
_entity_poly.pdbx_seq_one_letter_code
_entity_poly.pdbx_strand_id
1 'polypeptide(L)'
;MGMRIRQTATDSPKAEVGEIDTRAPFASVKAALSLFGAGASSPEKLTVRRPKPAPIENALAKETEFHLAQKELNKLKEQLSNSETTRAQALAELDVVKRTVEDIYQKLNAINESKQFALKATESAKSQTKQLEEASSGGISQQDAAWKQELNISREKYALVMTELDAAKQELRHIKKDHERYMNAKLCAFKEEAQAKDLDERNKERSAQLSKEINEAKESLLHVKLAIEQAQQEESKIISAKGTTWQSHHQALEETQRKLASQKKRFEPELYQNFEAKLAEVTTEIACVQKEIESTKTSGFDSVSTATTDLLVAKEVLQKTVEEENSLLKLIESLKIELEAVKEEHAELKKKDVETESVIGSLHLKLRRCKDDLEAAIASDSKTTLASDEMVSSLEKLSVELEIAQGETEAMNKNAQELRNEAEAACISLDTAEKRLKVALKDAEEAKAAELMALDQIKDLSEKTNAARASISESGTDITISAEEYSSLSRKVEESEKVAEMKVAAAIAQVEAVRTSENEVIKRLEAVKKEMERMETATTEALKRAEMAEAAKKAVEGELRRWREREHKRAAEPAPRIITETQTTTEASSATLKDIPILERTDENPQTNKAHVAKKTLLPSLSGIFHRKKSQVNG
;
A
#
# COMPACT_ATOMS: atom_id res chain seq x y z
N MET A 1 -45.21 -7.11 71.12
CA MET A 1 -44.31 -8.28 70.95
C MET A 1 -45.12 -9.46 70.44
N GLY A 2 -44.58 -10.21 69.48
CA GLY A 2 -44.72 -11.66 69.36
C GLY A 2 -46.10 -12.28 69.04
N MET A 3 -46.31 -12.56 67.75
CA MET A 3 -46.86 -13.78 67.13
C MET A 3 -48.11 -14.49 67.70
N ARG A 4 -49.10 -14.73 66.81
CA ARG A 4 -49.82 -16.02 66.73
C ARG A 4 -50.35 -16.33 65.32
N ILE A 5 -50.40 -17.63 65.09
CA ILE A 5 -50.61 -18.47 63.89
C ILE A 5 -52.10 -18.63 63.47
N ARG A 6 -52.38 -18.89 62.17
CA ARG A 6 -53.22 -19.99 61.60
C ARG A 6 -53.28 -19.90 60.05
N GLN A 7 -52.76 -20.88 59.29
CA GLN A 7 -53.34 -22.15 58.78
C GLN A 7 -53.96 -22.05 57.37
N THR A 8 -53.44 -22.83 56.40
CA THR A 8 -54.10 -23.74 55.40
C THR A 8 -53.02 -24.21 54.38
N ALA A 9 -52.68 -25.50 54.25
CA ALA A 9 -53.32 -26.63 53.54
C ALA A 9 -53.13 -26.61 52.00
N THR A 10 -52.36 -27.57 51.48
CA THR A 10 -52.13 -27.89 50.06
C THR A 10 -52.21 -29.41 49.90
N ASP A 11 -52.95 -29.87 48.88
CA ASP A 11 -52.86 -31.23 48.36
C ASP A 11 -52.88 -31.21 46.83
N SER A 12 -52.07 -32.09 46.22
CA SER A 12 -51.98 -32.34 44.77
C SER A 12 -52.87 -33.53 44.37
N PRO A 13 -53.15 -33.74 43.07
CA PRO A 13 -52.73 -35.01 42.47
C PRO A 13 -52.29 -34.95 40.98
N LYS A 14 -51.71 -36.07 40.52
CA LYS A 14 -51.02 -36.31 39.24
C LYS A 14 -51.94 -36.87 38.12
N ALA A 15 -51.67 -36.37 36.92
CA ALA A 15 -51.58 -36.98 35.57
C ALA A 15 -52.52 -38.12 35.10
N GLU A 16 -53.20 -37.88 33.97
CA GLU A 16 -53.56 -38.87 32.94
C GLU A 16 -53.57 -38.22 31.54
N VAL A 17 -53.19 -39.01 30.53
CA VAL A 17 -52.73 -38.61 29.19
C VAL A 17 -53.89 -38.24 28.25
N GLY A 18 -53.74 -37.14 27.48
CA GLY A 18 -54.65 -36.73 26.40
C GLY A 18 -53.87 -36.38 25.12
N GLU A 19 -54.40 -36.85 23.99
CA GLU A 19 -53.85 -36.73 22.63
C GLU A 19 -53.62 -35.26 22.21
N ILE A 20 -52.48 -34.96 21.57
CA ILE A 20 -52.16 -33.62 21.07
C ILE A 20 -52.60 -33.49 19.61
N ASP A 21 -53.59 -32.64 19.38
CA ASP A 21 -54.02 -32.14 18.06
C ASP A 21 -52.91 -31.25 17.46
N THR A 22 -52.31 -31.69 16.34
CA THR A 22 -51.19 -31.00 15.66
C THR A 22 -51.64 -30.01 14.57
N ARG A 23 -52.74 -29.27 14.78
CA ARG A 23 -53.14 -28.18 13.88
C ARG A 23 -52.62 -26.83 14.37
N ALA A 24 -51.73 -26.22 13.58
CA ALA A 24 -51.04 -24.96 13.91
C ALA A 24 -52.01 -23.75 14.02
N PRO A 25 -51.95 -22.95 15.11
CA PRO A 25 -52.87 -21.83 15.33
C PRO A 25 -52.32 -20.45 14.92
N PHE A 26 -51.46 -20.33 13.90
CA PHE A 26 -50.95 -19.02 13.48
C PHE A 26 -50.83 -18.89 11.97
N ALA A 27 -51.73 -18.09 11.41
CA ALA A 27 -51.63 -17.59 10.04
C ALA A 27 -50.43 -16.63 9.91
N SER A 28 -49.72 -16.76 8.79
CA SER A 28 -48.51 -16.03 8.42
C SER A 28 -48.60 -14.51 8.63
N VAL A 29 -47.52 -13.94 9.19
CA VAL A 29 -47.24 -12.50 9.39
C VAL A 29 -47.40 -11.68 8.09
N LYS A 30 -47.38 -12.34 6.93
CA LYS A 30 -47.67 -11.73 5.62
C LYS A 30 -49.11 -11.24 5.48
N ALA A 31 -50.06 -11.80 6.22
CA ALA A 31 -51.47 -11.37 6.22
C ALA A 31 -51.71 -10.10 7.06
N ALA A 32 -50.94 -9.89 8.14
CA ALA A 32 -51.09 -8.72 9.01
C ALA A 32 -50.56 -7.42 8.36
N LEU A 33 -49.63 -7.51 7.41
CA LEU A 33 -49.11 -6.35 6.67
C LEU A 33 -50.06 -5.85 5.56
N SER A 34 -51.10 -6.61 5.20
CA SER A 34 -52.10 -6.19 4.22
C SER A 34 -53.25 -5.35 4.84
N LEU A 35 -53.35 -5.27 6.17
CA LEU A 35 -54.43 -4.56 6.87
C LEU A 35 -54.16 -3.06 7.07
N PHE A 36 -52.93 -2.59 6.85
CA PHE A 36 -52.55 -1.17 7.01
C PHE A 36 -52.22 -0.44 5.69
N GLY A 37 -52.41 -1.09 4.53
CA GLY A 37 -52.05 -0.55 3.21
C GLY A 37 -53.20 -0.26 2.26
N ALA A 38 -54.47 -0.41 2.67
CA ALA A 38 -55.63 -0.28 1.78
C ALA A 38 -56.44 0.98 2.10
N GLY A 39 -55.95 2.12 1.62
CA GLY A 39 -56.65 3.42 1.64
C GLY A 39 -56.78 4.00 0.24
N ALA A 40 -57.87 3.62 -0.46
CA ALA A 40 -58.56 4.32 -1.54
C ALA A 40 -57.77 5.22 -2.52
N SER A 41 -57.55 4.73 -3.74
CA SER A 41 -57.37 5.57 -4.93
C SER A 41 -58.74 5.84 -5.58
N SER A 42 -59.19 7.09 -5.56
CA SER A 42 -60.22 7.62 -6.47
C SER A 42 -59.58 8.74 -7.32
N PRO A 43 -59.85 8.84 -8.63
CA PRO A 43 -59.12 9.73 -9.52
C PRO A 43 -59.92 11.01 -9.79
N GLU A 44 -59.52 12.17 -9.27
CA GLU A 44 -59.89 13.43 -9.94
C GLU A 44 -59.06 14.67 -9.56
N LYS A 45 -58.64 15.38 -10.63
CA LYS A 45 -58.30 16.82 -10.77
C LYS A 45 -57.06 17.41 -10.09
N LEU A 46 -56.11 17.71 -10.98
CA LEU A 46 -55.11 18.78 -10.99
C LEU A 46 -55.43 19.96 -10.06
N THR A 47 -54.61 20.14 -9.02
CA THR A 47 -54.24 21.46 -8.53
C THR A 47 -52.74 21.48 -8.21
N VAL A 48 -52.03 22.36 -8.90
CA VAL A 48 -50.62 22.69 -8.66
C VAL A 48 -50.50 23.27 -7.26
N ARG A 49 -49.98 22.49 -6.32
CA ARG A 49 -49.40 23.01 -5.08
C ARG A 49 -47.90 22.77 -5.12
N ARG A 50 -47.13 23.87 -5.20
CA ARG A 50 -45.67 23.88 -5.05
C ARG A 50 -45.26 23.03 -3.85
N PRO A 51 -44.29 22.10 -3.99
CA PRO A 51 -43.67 21.49 -2.84
C PRO A 51 -42.85 22.56 -2.12
N LYS A 52 -43.15 22.74 -0.84
CA LYS A 52 -42.34 23.48 0.13
C LYS A 52 -40.93 22.85 0.14
N PRO A 53 -39.83 23.61 0.05
CA PRO A 53 -38.50 23.01 0.07
C PRO A 53 -38.30 22.31 1.42
N ALA A 54 -38.02 21.01 1.37
CA ALA A 54 -37.54 20.26 2.53
C ALA A 54 -36.23 20.92 3.02
N PRO A 55 -35.95 20.92 4.33
CA PRO A 55 -34.82 21.65 4.88
C PRO A 55 -33.52 21.10 4.28
N ILE A 56 -32.71 22.00 3.72
CA ILE A 56 -31.46 21.71 3.02
C ILE A 56 -30.48 20.92 3.91
N GLU A 57 -30.57 21.08 5.24
CA GLU A 57 -29.83 20.27 6.22
C GLU A 57 -30.14 18.77 6.15
N ASN A 58 -31.41 18.37 5.99
CA ASN A 58 -31.77 16.96 5.87
C ASN A 58 -31.35 16.38 4.51
N ALA A 59 -31.21 17.21 3.48
CA ALA A 59 -30.68 16.79 2.20
C ALA A 59 -29.16 16.56 2.29
N LEU A 60 -28.42 17.48 2.92
CA LEU A 60 -26.97 17.35 3.14
C LEU A 60 -26.61 16.20 4.11
N ALA A 61 -27.42 15.98 5.15
CA ALA A 61 -27.26 14.83 6.05
C ALA A 61 -27.48 13.49 5.30
N LYS A 62 -28.48 13.43 4.42
CA LYS A 62 -28.71 12.24 3.58
C LYS A 62 -27.65 12.06 2.50
N GLU A 63 -27.11 13.14 1.95
CA GLU A 63 -26.00 13.13 0.99
C GLU A 63 -24.71 12.59 1.63
N THR A 64 -24.42 13.01 2.87
CA THR A 64 -23.26 12.53 3.63
C THR A 64 -23.43 11.07 4.05
N GLU A 65 -24.62 10.66 4.50
CA GLU A 65 -24.95 9.24 4.73
C GLU A 65 -24.81 8.41 3.45
N PHE A 66 -25.24 8.94 2.30
CA PHE A 66 -25.10 8.28 1.00
C PHE A 66 -23.63 8.08 0.61
N HIS A 67 -22.77 9.11 0.79
CA HIS A 67 -21.35 8.98 0.52
C HIS A 67 -20.64 8.00 1.47
N LEU A 68 -21.03 7.94 2.74
CA LEU A 68 -20.54 6.94 3.68
C LEU A 68 -20.96 5.53 3.27
N ALA A 69 -22.24 5.33 2.92
CA ALA A 69 -22.73 4.06 2.40
C ALA A 69 -22.05 3.65 1.09
N GLN A 70 -21.75 4.61 0.20
CA GLN A 70 -21.02 4.37 -1.04
C GLN A 70 -19.57 3.94 -0.77
N LYS A 71 -18.90 4.56 0.21
CA LYS A 71 -17.55 4.18 0.64
C LYS A 71 -17.53 2.79 1.27
N GLU A 72 -18.49 2.46 2.12
CA GLU A 72 -18.66 1.11 2.69
C GLU A 72 -18.94 0.07 1.62
N LEU A 73 -19.81 0.38 0.65
CA LEU A 73 -20.09 -0.49 -0.49
C LEU A 73 -18.83 -0.77 -1.32
N ASN A 74 -18.01 0.25 -1.58
CA ASN A 74 -16.77 0.08 -2.32
C ASN A 74 -15.76 -0.78 -1.54
N LYS A 75 -15.66 -0.59 -0.22
CA LYS A 75 -14.83 -1.45 0.64
C LYS A 75 -15.29 -2.90 0.63
N LEU A 76 -16.61 -3.14 0.70
CA LEU A 76 -17.18 -4.49 0.61
C LEU A 76 -16.97 -5.12 -0.76
N LYS A 77 -17.07 -4.34 -1.84
CA LYS A 77 -16.76 -4.82 -3.21
C LYS A 77 -15.30 -5.22 -3.37
N GLU A 78 -14.39 -4.43 -2.81
CA GLU A 78 -12.95 -4.73 -2.85
C GLU A 78 -12.65 -6.00 -2.05
N GLN A 79 -13.24 -6.15 -0.85
CA GLN A 79 -13.12 -7.39 -0.07
C GLN A 79 -13.71 -8.60 -0.78
N LEU A 80 -14.86 -8.43 -1.45
CA LEU A 80 -15.47 -9.49 -2.26
C LEU A 80 -14.55 -9.90 -3.40
N SER A 81 -14.03 -8.95 -4.17
CA SER A 81 -13.07 -9.19 -5.28
C SER A 81 -11.81 -9.91 -4.80
N ASN A 82 -11.24 -9.50 -3.66
CA ASN A 82 -10.08 -10.15 -3.06
C ASN A 82 -10.39 -11.58 -2.61
N SER A 83 -11.59 -11.82 -2.07
CA SER A 83 -12.02 -13.17 -1.69
C SER A 83 -12.28 -14.07 -2.91
N GLU A 84 -12.84 -13.51 -3.98
CA GLU A 84 -13.14 -14.23 -5.22
C GLU A 84 -11.86 -14.61 -5.97
N THR A 85 -10.88 -13.71 -6.03
CA THR A 85 -9.55 -13.99 -6.60
C THR A 85 -8.81 -15.05 -5.80
N THR A 86 -8.82 -14.96 -4.47
CA THR A 86 -8.23 -15.99 -3.59
C THR A 86 -8.92 -17.35 -3.78
N ARG A 87 -10.27 -17.36 -3.89
CA ARG A 87 -11.03 -18.59 -4.16
C ARG A 87 -10.70 -19.17 -5.53
N ALA A 88 -10.54 -18.33 -6.56
CA ALA A 88 -10.18 -18.77 -7.90
C ALA A 88 -8.77 -19.38 -7.95
N GLN A 89 -7.80 -18.78 -7.27
CA GLN A 89 -6.45 -19.34 -7.12
C GLN A 89 -6.49 -20.69 -6.40
N ALA A 90 -7.20 -20.80 -5.27
CA ALA A 90 -7.32 -22.06 -4.54
C ALA A 90 -7.98 -23.17 -5.37
N LEU A 91 -8.96 -22.85 -6.23
CA LEU A 91 -9.57 -23.81 -7.14
C LEU A 91 -8.61 -24.25 -8.25
N ALA A 92 -7.82 -23.31 -8.81
CA ALA A 92 -6.81 -23.64 -9.81
C ALA A 92 -5.71 -24.54 -9.22
N GLU A 93 -5.24 -24.24 -8.00
CA GLU A 93 -4.29 -25.09 -7.28
C GLU A 93 -4.87 -26.48 -6.99
N LEU A 94 -6.13 -26.56 -6.57
CA LEU A 94 -6.82 -27.84 -6.35
C LEU A 94 -6.88 -28.69 -7.63
N ASP A 95 -7.16 -28.08 -8.77
CA ASP A 95 -7.22 -28.79 -10.04
C ASP A 95 -5.82 -29.25 -10.50
N VAL A 96 -4.77 -28.46 -10.25
CA VAL A 96 -3.38 -28.90 -10.47
C VAL A 96 -3.07 -30.10 -9.57
N VAL A 97 -3.39 -30.01 -8.28
CA VAL A 97 -3.16 -31.11 -7.33
C VAL A 97 -3.90 -32.38 -7.77
N LYS A 98 -5.16 -32.30 -8.17
CA LYS A 98 -5.92 -33.45 -8.69
C LYS A 98 -5.24 -34.09 -9.90
N ARG A 99 -4.81 -33.29 -10.88
CA ARG A 99 -4.08 -33.82 -12.04
C ARG A 99 -2.78 -34.51 -11.64
N THR A 100 -2.01 -33.92 -10.72
CA THR A 100 -0.76 -34.54 -10.25
C THR A 100 -1.00 -35.85 -9.49
N VAL A 101 -2.09 -35.96 -8.72
CA VAL A 101 -2.46 -37.20 -8.03
C VAL A 101 -2.86 -38.28 -9.03
N GLU A 102 -3.64 -37.93 -10.05
CA GLU A 102 -4.02 -38.84 -11.14
C GLU A 102 -2.77 -39.33 -11.90
N ASP A 103 -1.84 -38.44 -12.23
CA ASP A 103 -0.56 -38.79 -12.87
C ASP A 103 0.30 -39.72 -12.02
N ILE A 104 0.39 -39.45 -10.71
CA ILE A 104 1.11 -40.31 -9.76
C ILE A 104 0.44 -41.68 -9.67
N TYR A 105 -0.89 -41.72 -9.64
CA TYR A 105 -1.66 -42.97 -9.60
C TYR A 105 -1.45 -43.80 -10.87
N GLN A 106 -1.47 -43.18 -12.05
CA GLN A 106 -1.16 -43.85 -13.31
C GLN A 106 0.27 -44.38 -13.36
N LYS A 107 1.26 -43.59 -12.93
CA LYS A 107 2.66 -44.03 -12.82
C LYS A 107 2.82 -45.20 -11.86
N LEU A 108 2.13 -45.16 -10.72
CA LEU A 108 2.16 -46.25 -9.74
C LEU A 108 1.57 -47.55 -10.32
N ASN A 109 0.47 -47.47 -11.06
CA ASN A 109 -0.12 -48.62 -11.72
C ASN A 109 0.81 -49.19 -12.80
N ALA A 110 1.41 -48.35 -13.64
CA ALA A 110 2.38 -48.79 -14.64
C ALA A 110 3.60 -49.49 -14.02
N ILE A 111 4.12 -48.97 -12.91
CA ILE A 111 5.21 -49.62 -12.15
C ILE A 111 4.75 -50.97 -11.59
N ASN A 112 3.52 -51.06 -11.07
CA ASN A 112 2.99 -52.29 -10.51
C ASN A 112 2.76 -53.37 -11.59
N GLU A 113 2.27 -52.98 -12.77
CA GLU A 113 2.12 -53.84 -13.94
C GLU A 113 3.48 -54.33 -14.46
N SER A 114 4.45 -53.43 -14.59
CA SER A 114 5.83 -53.77 -14.97
C SER A 114 6.46 -54.74 -13.98
N LYS A 115 6.28 -54.52 -12.67
CA LYS A 115 6.72 -55.44 -11.61
C LYS A 115 6.07 -56.82 -11.76
N GLN A 116 4.76 -56.90 -12.01
CA GLN A 116 4.09 -58.18 -12.23
C GLN A 116 4.60 -58.89 -13.48
N PHE A 117 4.87 -58.15 -14.55
CA PHE A 117 5.44 -58.69 -15.77
C PHE A 117 6.85 -59.24 -15.53
N ALA A 118 7.70 -58.50 -14.83
CA ALA A 118 9.05 -58.93 -14.43
C ALA A 118 9.01 -60.19 -13.57
N LEU A 119 8.10 -60.27 -12.59
CA LEU A 119 7.93 -61.47 -11.77
C LEU A 119 7.56 -62.70 -12.63
N LYS A 120 6.57 -62.58 -13.52
CA LYS A 120 6.19 -63.66 -14.44
C LYS A 120 7.36 -64.07 -15.36
N ALA A 121 8.14 -63.12 -15.85
CA ALA A 121 9.32 -63.40 -16.66
C ALA A 121 10.39 -64.15 -15.85
N THR A 122 10.63 -63.79 -14.59
CA THR A 122 11.56 -64.51 -13.72
C THR A 122 11.09 -65.92 -13.36
N GLU A 123 9.78 -66.11 -13.17
CA GLU A 123 9.20 -67.44 -12.92
C GLU A 123 9.31 -68.34 -14.16
N SER A 124 9.08 -67.79 -15.35
CA SER A 124 9.26 -68.48 -16.63
C SER A 124 10.74 -68.84 -16.90
N ALA A 125 11.66 -67.91 -16.65
CA ALA A 125 13.09 -68.19 -16.77
C ALA A 125 13.54 -69.26 -15.76
N LYS A 126 12.97 -69.26 -14.55
CA LYS A 126 13.26 -70.26 -13.51
C LYS A 126 12.71 -71.65 -13.86
N SER A 127 11.55 -71.74 -14.50
CA SER A 127 11.03 -73.02 -15.00
C SER A 127 11.83 -73.53 -16.20
N GLN A 128 12.24 -72.64 -17.12
CA GLN A 128 13.13 -73.00 -18.24
C GLN A 128 14.53 -73.44 -17.79
N THR A 129 15.10 -72.80 -16.76
CA THR A 129 16.42 -73.20 -16.21
C THR A 129 16.34 -74.58 -15.58
N LYS A 130 15.26 -74.91 -14.85
CA LYS A 130 15.04 -76.27 -14.32
C LYS A 130 14.89 -77.31 -15.44
N GLN A 131 14.19 -76.98 -16.53
CA GLN A 131 14.08 -77.87 -17.69
C GLN A 131 15.42 -78.07 -18.43
N LEU A 132 16.27 -77.05 -18.51
CA LEU A 132 17.61 -77.14 -19.10
C LEU A 132 18.61 -77.87 -18.21
N GLU A 133 18.46 -77.77 -16.89
CA GLU A 133 19.23 -78.53 -15.89
C GLU A 133 18.85 -80.02 -15.91
N GLU A 134 17.57 -80.35 -16.16
CA GLU A 134 17.10 -81.72 -16.41
C GLU A 134 17.53 -82.25 -17.80
N ALA A 135 17.64 -81.40 -18.81
CA ALA A 135 18.00 -81.78 -20.19
C ALA A 135 19.52 -81.82 -20.46
N SER A 136 20.35 -81.19 -19.61
CA SER A 136 21.81 -81.18 -19.78
C SER A 136 22.48 -82.39 -19.11
N SER A 137 22.13 -83.59 -19.60
CA SER A 137 22.97 -84.79 -19.52
C SER A 137 23.37 -85.20 -20.94
N GLY A 138 24.46 -84.63 -21.45
CA GLY A 138 25.03 -85.00 -22.75
C GLY A 138 25.64 -83.80 -23.48
N GLY A 139 26.96 -83.82 -23.67
CA GLY A 139 27.75 -82.66 -24.12
C GLY A 139 27.66 -82.33 -25.61
N ILE A 140 28.41 -81.29 -26.03
CA ILE A 140 29.29 -81.23 -27.22
C ILE A 140 30.00 -79.86 -27.29
N SER A 141 31.29 -79.92 -27.63
CA SER A 141 32.34 -78.90 -27.50
C SER A 141 32.35 -77.76 -28.54
N GLN A 142 31.20 -77.38 -29.13
CA GLN A 142 31.09 -76.15 -29.97
C GLN A 142 29.98 -75.19 -29.50
N GLN A 143 29.17 -75.60 -28.53
CA GLN A 143 28.15 -74.78 -27.87
C GLN A 143 28.76 -73.77 -26.87
N ASP A 144 30.01 -73.99 -26.48
CA ASP A 144 30.68 -73.30 -25.38
C ASP A 144 30.88 -71.80 -25.64
N ALA A 145 31.05 -71.38 -26.91
CA ALA A 145 31.17 -69.97 -27.27
C ALA A 145 29.82 -69.24 -27.30
N ALA A 146 28.78 -69.88 -27.86
CA ALA A 146 27.43 -69.32 -27.91
C ALA A 146 26.80 -69.18 -26.51
N TRP A 147 26.96 -70.20 -25.65
CA TRP A 147 26.51 -70.13 -24.26
C TRP A 147 27.29 -69.11 -23.43
N LYS A 148 28.60 -68.94 -23.66
CA LYS A 148 29.38 -67.87 -23.01
C LYS A 148 28.91 -66.48 -23.44
N GLN A 149 28.57 -66.30 -24.72
CA GLN A 149 28.01 -65.05 -25.22
C GLN A 149 26.62 -64.78 -24.61
N GLU A 150 25.71 -65.76 -24.58
CA GLU A 150 24.38 -65.60 -23.97
C GLU A 150 24.45 -65.36 -22.45
N LEU A 151 25.40 -66.02 -21.77
CA LEU A 151 25.67 -65.79 -20.35
C LEU A 151 26.20 -64.38 -20.09
N ASN A 152 27.09 -63.87 -20.95
CA ASN A 152 27.59 -62.50 -20.86
C ASN A 152 26.49 -61.48 -21.14
N ILE A 153 25.67 -61.68 -22.18
CA ILE A 153 24.50 -60.84 -22.47
C ILE A 153 23.53 -60.83 -21.29
N SER A 154 23.30 -61.98 -20.66
CA SER A 154 22.46 -62.08 -19.46
C SER A 154 23.06 -61.32 -18.28
N ARG A 155 24.37 -61.46 -18.04
CA ARG A 155 25.09 -60.70 -17.00
C ARG A 155 25.03 -59.19 -17.22
N GLU A 156 25.18 -58.74 -18.46
CA GLU A 156 25.04 -57.33 -18.85
C GLU A 156 23.63 -56.82 -18.58
N LYS A 157 22.59 -57.59 -18.95
CA LYS A 157 21.19 -57.27 -18.63
C LYS A 157 20.96 -57.20 -17.11
N TYR A 158 21.49 -58.13 -16.33
CA TYR A 158 21.40 -58.09 -14.86
C TYR A 158 22.13 -56.87 -14.28
N ALA A 159 23.29 -56.52 -14.82
CA ALA A 159 24.02 -55.33 -14.39
C ALA A 159 23.21 -54.05 -14.66
N LEU A 160 22.59 -53.93 -15.83
CA LEU A 160 21.70 -52.82 -16.17
C LEU A 160 20.51 -52.73 -15.19
N VAL A 161 19.79 -53.84 -14.97
CA VAL A 161 18.65 -53.88 -14.04
C VAL A 161 19.07 -53.51 -12.61
N MET A 162 20.27 -53.92 -12.17
CA MET A 162 20.79 -53.53 -10.86
C MET A 162 21.09 -52.03 -10.77
N THR A 163 21.64 -51.42 -11.83
CA THR A 163 21.85 -49.97 -11.87
C THR A 163 20.53 -49.19 -11.88
N GLU A 164 19.52 -49.66 -12.62
CA GLU A 164 18.18 -49.09 -12.61
C GLU A 164 17.52 -49.21 -11.23
N LEU A 165 17.66 -50.35 -10.57
CA LEU A 165 17.16 -50.57 -9.20
C LEU A 165 17.82 -49.61 -8.21
N ASP A 166 19.13 -49.39 -8.33
CA ASP A 166 19.84 -48.46 -7.44
C ASP A 166 19.49 -46.99 -7.72
N ALA A 167 19.25 -46.62 -8.98
CA ALA A 167 18.69 -45.32 -9.36
C ALA A 167 17.30 -45.13 -8.74
N ALA A 168 16.39 -46.11 -8.90
CA ALA A 168 15.06 -46.07 -8.31
C ALA A 168 15.08 -45.97 -6.77
N LYS A 169 16.03 -46.64 -6.10
CA LYS A 169 16.23 -46.50 -4.64
C LYS A 169 16.72 -45.09 -4.27
N GLN A 170 17.59 -44.48 -5.08
CA GLN A 170 18.04 -43.10 -4.86
C GLN A 170 16.89 -42.11 -5.02
N GLU A 171 16.08 -42.25 -6.06
CA GLU A 171 14.87 -41.44 -6.26
C GLU A 171 13.88 -41.59 -5.11
N LEU A 172 13.62 -42.82 -4.64
CA LEU A 172 12.74 -43.05 -3.50
C LEU A 172 13.25 -42.34 -2.23
N ARG A 173 14.56 -42.32 -1.99
CA ARG A 173 15.16 -41.57 -0.87
C ARG A 173 14.99 -40.06 -1.05
N HIS A 174 15.14 -39.56 -2.28
CA HIS A 174 14.95 -38.16 -2.58
C HIS A 174 13.49 -37.73 -2.33
N ILE A 175 12.52 -38.50 -2.83
CA ILE A 175 11.09 -38.26 -2.65
C ILE A 175 10.72 -38.27 -1.16
N LYS A 176 11.24 -39.22 -0.38
CA LYS A 176 11.00 -39.26 1.08
C LYS A 176 11.50 -37.99 1.77
N LYS A 177 12.72 -37.54 1.43
CA LYS A 177 13.29 -36.32 1.99
C LYS A 177 12.49 -35.07 1.60
N ASP A 178 12.01 -35.00 0.37
CA ASP A 178 11.20 -33.87 -0.09
C ASP A 178 9.80 -33.90 0.54
N HIS A 179 9.22 -35.08 0.75
CA HIS A 179 7.98 -35.22 1.50
C HIS A 179 8.15 -34.75 2.96
N GLU A 180 9.24 -35.13 3.64
CA GLU A 180 9.55 -34.63 4.99
C GLU A 180 9.70 -33.11 5.02
N ARG A 181 10.40 -32.53 4.04
CA ARG A 181 10.54 -31.06 3.90
C ARG A 181 9.19 -30.40 3.69
N TYR A 182 8.35 -30.94 2.81
CA TYR A 182 7.00 -30.45 2.55
C TYR A 182 6.12 -30.51 3.80
N MET A 183 6.14 -31.64 4.53
CA MET A 183 5.36 -31.79 5.76
C MET A 183 5.83 -30.82 6.85
N ASN A 184 7.14 -30.62 6.98
CA ASN A 184 7.69 -29.62 7.91
C ASN A 184 7.30 -28.19 7.51
N ALA A 185 7.40 -27.83 6.23
CA ALA A 185 6.99 -26.52 5.73
C ALA A 185 5.49 -26.27 5.96
N LYS A 186 4.64 -27.29 5.73
CA LYS A 186 3.21 -27.24 6.01
C LYS A 186 2.92 -27.01 7.51
N LEU A 187 3.65 -27.69 8.39
CA LEU A 187 3.52 -27.49 9.84
C LEU A 187 3.99 -26.08 10.27
N CYS A 188 5.05 -25.54 9.66
CA CYS A 188 5.49 -24.16 9.88
C CYS A 188 4.42 -23.16 9.43
N ALA A 189 3.89 -23.32 8.21
CA ALA A 189 2.83 -22.47 7.69
C ALA A 189 1.58 -22.47 8.59
N PHE A 190 1.16 -23.62 9.12
CA PHE A 190 0.05 -23.67 10.07
C PHE A 190 0.33 -22.95 11.40
N LYS A 191 1.57 -23.02 11.91
CA LYS A 191 1.96 -22.26 13.11
C LYS A 191 1.95 -20.76 12.85
N GLU A 192 2.45 -20.33 11.69
CA GLU A 192 2.45 -18.93 11.28
C GLU A 192 1.03 -18.41 11.06
N GLU A 193 0.15 -19.21 10.44
CA GLU A 193 -1.28 -18.88 10.29
C GLU A 193 -1.98 -18.72 11.65
N ALA A 194 -1.72 -19.63 12.59
CA ALA A 194 -2.28 -19.53 13.94
C ALA A 194 -1.77 -18.27 14.67
N GLN A 195 -0.47 -17.97 14.59
CA GLN A 195 0.10 -16.75 15.16
C GLN A 195 -0.49 -15.48 14.53
N ALA A 196 -0.69 -15.47 13.21
CA ALA A 196 -1.30 -14.36 12.50
C ALA A 196 -2.77 -14.15 12.93
N LYS A 197 -3.53 -15.23 13.12
CA LYS A 197 -4.90 -15.17 13.65
C LYS A 197 -4.93 -14.61 15.07
N ASP A 198 -4.08 -15.11 15.96
CA ASP A 198 -4.01 -14.60 17.33
C ASP A 198 -3.60 -13.11 17.38
N LEU A 199 -2.75 -12.66 16.46
CA LEU A 199 -2.38 -11.24 16.35
C LEU A 199 -3.54 -10.39 15.81
N ASP A 200 -4.29 -10.90 14.83
CA ASP A 200 -5.49 -10.24 14.29
C ASP A 200 -6.59 -10.11 15.36
N GLU A 201 -6.84 -11.16 16.15
CA GLU A 201 -7.79 -11.13 17.27
C GLU A 201 -7.39 -10.08 18.32
N ARG A 202 -6.12 -10.07 18.75
CA ARG A 202 -5.62 -9.04 19.69
C ARG A 202 -5.72 -7.62 19.12
N ASN A 203 -5.47 -7.45 17.82
CA ASN A 203 -5.60 -6.15 17.16
C ASN A 203 -7.07 -5.71 17.08
N LYS A 204 -8.00 -6.63 16.79
CA LYS A 204 -9.45 -6.37 16.82
C LYS A 204 -9.92 -5.96 18.21
N GLU A 205 -9.50 -6.68 19.25
CA GLU A 205 -9.79 -6.33 20.65
C GLU A 205 -9.24 -4.95 21.01
N ARG A 206 -7.98 -4.66 20.64
CA ARG A 206 -7.38 -3.35 20.91
C ARG A 206 -8.07 -2.23 20.15
N SER A 207 -8.49 -2.46 18.91
CA SER A 207 -9.28 -1.51 18.12
C SER A 207 -10.65 -1.23 18.75
N ALA A 208 -11.33 -2.28 19.25
CA ALA A 208 -12.59 -2.12 19.97
C ALA A 208 -12.42 -1.34 21.27
N GLN A 209 -11.35 -1.60 22.03
CA GLN A 209 -11.02 -0.88 23.25
C GLN A 209 -10.72 0.61 22.97
N LEU A 210 -9.90 0.91 21.97
CA LEU A 210 -9.63 2.30 21.57
C LEU A 210 -10.90 3.02 21.11
N SER A 211 -11.79 2.33 20.39
CA SER A 211 -13.08 2.89 19.98
C SER A 211 -13.97 3.24 21.18
N LYS A 212 -13.95 2.40 22.22
CA LYS A 212 -14.64 2.68 23.49
C LYS A 212 -14.04 3.89 24.20
N GLU A 213 -12.72 3.95 24.34
CA GLU A 213 -12.01 5.09 24.96
C GLU A 213 -12.26 6.41 24.20
N ILE A 214 -12.30 6.37 22.86
CA ILE A 214 -12.64 7.53 22.03
C ILE A 214 -14.08 7.99 22.32
N ASN A 215 -15.03 7.06 22.48
CA ASN A 215 -16.41 7.43 22.79
C ASN A 215 -16.54 8.01 24.21
N GLU A 216 -15.89 7.42 25.20
CA GLU A 216 -15.83 7.97 26.57
C GLU A 216 -15.20 9.37 26.59
N ALA A 217 -14.11 9.58 25.84
CA ALA A 217 -13.49 10.89 25.70
C ALA A 217 -14.44 11.91 25.02
N LYS A 218 -15.17 11.51 23.98
CA LYS A 218 -16.19 12.35 23.33
C LYS A 218 -17.32 12.73 24.30
N GLU A 219 -17.81 11.79 25.09
CA GLU A 219 -18.83 12.05 26.13
C GLU A 219 -18.32 13.02 27.18
N SER A 220 -17.07 12.85 27.66
CA SER A 220 -16.46 13.79 28.60
C SER A 220 -16.33 15.21 28.01
N LEU A 221 -15.99 15.31 26.73
CA LEU A 221 -15.88 16.59 26.02
C LEU A 221 -17.25 17.25 25.85
N LEU A 222 -18.32 16.48 25.63
CA LEU A 222 -19.69 17.00 25.66
C LEU A 222 -20.06 17.54 27.04
N HIS A 223 -19.73 16.83 28.12
CA HIS A 223 -19.96 17.32 29.48
C HIS A 223 -19.22 18.62 29.78
N VAL A 224 -17.95 18.73 29.36
CA VAL A 224 -17.17 19.98 29.52
C VAL A 224 -17.78 21.12 28.72
N LYS A 225 -18.21 20.88 27.48
CA LYS A 225 -18.90 21.90 26.67
C LYS A 225 -20.18 22.40 27.32
N LEU A 226 -21.02 21.49 27.81
CA LEU A 226 -22.24 21.85 28.54
C LEU A 226 -21.92 22.66 29.81
N ALA A 227 -20.88 22.29 30.56
CA ALA A 227 -20.46 23.05 31.73
C ALA A 227 -19.96 24.46 31.38
N ILE A 228 -19.26 24.62 30.26
CA ILE A 228 -18.82 25.93 29.75
C ILE A 228 -20.03 26.79 29.37
N GLU A 229 -21.01 26.23 28.63
CA GLU A 229 -22.23 26.95 28.25
C GLU A 229 -23.03 27.38 29.48
N GLN A 230 -23.15 26.51 30.49
CA GLN A 230 -23.79 26.85 31.76
C GLN A 230 -23.03 27.96 32.49
N ALA A 231 -21.69 27.90 32.55
CA ALA A 231 -20.89 28.94 33.17
C ALA A 231 -21.05 30.30 32.46
N GLN A 232 -21.08 30.31 31.13
CA GLN A 232 -21.33 31.53 30.33
C GLN A 232 -22.73 32.11 30.56
N GLN A 233 -23.74 31.24 30.71
CA GLN A 233 -25.11 31.65 31.02
C GLN A 233 -25.17 32.31 32.41
N GLU A 234 -24.54 31.73 33.42
CA GLU A 234 -24.47 32.31 34.77
C GLU A 234 -23.67 33.62 34.79
N GLU A 235 -22.56 33.69 34.06
CA GLU A 235 -21.79 34.94 33.90
C GLU A 235 -22.67 36.06 33.31
N SER A 236 -23.45 35.76 32.27
CA SER A 236 -24.39 36.71 31.66
C SER A 236 -25.46 37.21 32.65
N LYS A 237 -26.00 36.30 33.48
CA LYS A 237 -26.94 36.66 34.56
C LYS A 237 -26.28 37.58 35.59
N ILE A 238 -25.06 37.27 36.01
CA ILE A 238 -24.30 38.10 36.97
C ILE A 238 -24.03 39.49 36.38
N ILE A 239 -23.61 39.58 35.11
CA ILE A 239 -23.36 40.87 34.44
C ILE A 239 -24.64 41.69 34.36
N SER A 240 -25.78 41.09 33.97
CA SER A 240 -27.05 41.82 33.92
C SER A 240 -27.51 42.31 35.30
N ALA A 241 -27.37 41.49 36.35
CA ALA A 241 -27.69 41.89 37.73
C ALA A 241 -26.75 43.00 38.26
N LYS A 242 -25.46 42.95 37.92
CA LYS A 242 -24.51 44.04 38.19
C LYS A 242 -24.88 45.31 37.42
N GLY A 243 -25.36 45.18 36.19
CA GLY A 243 -25.83 46.30 35.38
C GLY A 243 -27.05 46.99 35.98
N THR A 244 -28.06 46.24 36.42
CA THR A 244 -29.27 46.81 37.03
C THR A 244 -28.98 47.49 38.36
N THR A 245 -28.12 46.89 39.20
CA THR A 245 -27.67 47.50 40.46
C THR A 245 -26.84 48.77 40.22
N TRP A 246 -25.93 48.77 39.24
CA TRP A 246 -25.20 49.98 38.86
C TRP A 246 -26.14 51.09 38.37
N GLN A 247 -27.14 50.75 37.54
CA GLN A 247 -28.14 51.71 37.07
C GLN A 247 -28.97 52.31 38.20
N SER A 248 -29.41 51.51 39.17
CA SER A 248 -30.17 52.02 40.31
C SER A 248 -29.31 52.92 41.22
N HIS A 249 -28.05 52.55 41.48
CA HIS A 249 -27.10 53.40 42.19
C HIS A 249 -26.84 54.72 41.44
N HIS A 250 -26.68 54.67 40.13
CA HIS A 250 -26.49 55.86 39.30
C HIS A 250 -27.72 56.78 39.34
N GLN A 251 -28.93 56.23 39.22
CA GLN A 251 -30.17 57.00 39.34
C GLN A 251 -30.33 57.64 40.73
N ALA A 252 -30.02 56.91 41.80
CA ALA A 252 -30.06 57.44 43.16
C ALA A 252 -29.07 58.60 43.34
N LEU A 253 -27.87 58.51 42.76
CA LEU A 253 -26.88 59.59 42.76
C LEU A 253 -27.36 60.82 41.97
N GLU A 254 -27.93 60.63 40.78
CA GLU A 254 -28.50 61.75 40.02
C GLU A 254 -29.66 62.44 40.76
N GLU A 255 -30.49 61.67 41.47
CA GLU A 255 -31.58 62.20 42.28
C GLU A 255 -31.08 63.04 43.45
N THR A 256 -30.06 62.57 44.18
CA THR A 256 -29.48 63.35 45.27
C THR A 256 -28.83 64.63 44.74
N GLN A 257 -28.16 64.56 43.58
CA GLN A 257 -27.59 65.72 42.92
C GLN A 257 -28.66 66.72 42.44
N ARG A 258 -29.80 66.25 41.92
CA ARG A 258 -30.97 67.09 41.59
C ARG A 258 -31.57 67.75 42.83
N LYS A 259 -31.68 67.03 43.95
CA LYS A 259 -32.15 67.57 45.24
C LYS A 259 -31.21 68.66 45.75
N LEU A 260 -29.90 68.44 45.66
CA LEU A 260 -28.90 69.43 46.05
C LEU A 260 -28.98 70.69 45.16
N ALA A 261 -29.12 70.51 43.85
CA ALA A 261 -29.29 71.62 42.91
C ALA A 261 -30.60 72.42 43.15
N SER A 262 -31.70 71.76 43.50
CA SER A 262 -32.96 72.44 43.82
C SER A 262 -32.90 73.19 45.15
N GLN A 263 -32.25 72.64 46.16
CA GLN A 263 -31.96 73.33 47.42
C GLN A 263 -31.09 74.57 47.18
N LYS A 264 -30.06 74.46 46.34
CA LYS A 264 -29.19 75.59 45.97
C LYS A 264 -29.95 76.72 45.24
N LYS A 265 -30.98 76.40 44.44
CA LYS A 265 -31.85 77.41 43.81
C LYS A 265 -32.86 78.06 44.76
N ARG A 266 -33.28 77.36 45.81
CA ARG A 266 -34.14 77.90 46.87
C ARG A 266 -33.41 78.82 47.84
N PHE A 267 -32.08 78.83 47.78
CA PHE A 267 -31.26 79.75 48.55
C PHE A 267 -31.42 81.16 47.95
N GLU A 268 -32.13 82.06 48.64
CA GLU A 268 -32.30 83.46 48.23
C GLU A 268 -31.16 84.32 48.78
N PRO A 269 -30.18 84.72 47.95
CA PRO A 269 -29.02 85.49 48.39
C PRO A 269 -29.42 86.91 48.80
N GLU A 270 -30.49 87.44 48.20
CA GLU A 270 -31.03 88.75 48.49
C GLU A 270 -31.59 88.82 49.90
N LEU A 271 -32.27 87.78 50.40
CA LEU A 271 -32.74 87.72 51.79
C LEU A 271 -31.57 87.77 52.77
N TYR A 272 -30.48 87.04 52.47
CA TYR A 272 -29.27 87.04 53.29
C TYR A 272 -28.57 88.40 53.26
N GLN A 273 -28.39 89.01 52.08
CA GLN A 273 -27.81 90.35 51.94
C GLN A 273 -28.69 91.45 52.54
N ASN A 274 -30.01 91.29 52.54
CA ASN A 274 -30.95 92.24 53.14
C ASN A 274 -30.96 92.11 54.67
N PHE A 275 -30.82 90.90 55.22
CA PHE A 275 -30.54 90.72 56.65
C PHE A 275 -29.17 91.28 57.04
N GLU A 276 -28.15 91.11 56.20
CA GLU A 276 -26.81 91.65 56.42
C GLU A 276 -26.80 93.19 56.36
N ALA A 277 -27.51 93.78 55.40
CA ALA A 277 -27.69 95.23 55.30
C ALA A 277 -28.52 95.80 56.47
N LYS A 278 -29.60 95.13 56.88
CA LYS A 278 -30.39 95.52 58.05
C LYS A 278 -29.60 95.40 59.35
N LEU A 279 -28.74 94.38 59.47
CA LEU A 279 -27.82 94.27 60.61
C LEU A 279 -26.84 95.44 60.61
N ALA A 280 -26.29 95.82 59.45
CA ALA A 280 -25.40 96.99 59.35
C ALA A 280 -26.12 98.31 59.68
N GLU A 281 -27.35 98.52 59.19
CA GLU A 281 -28.20 99.69 59.48
C GLU A 281 -28.48 99.81 60.99
N VAL A 282 -28.96 98.73 61.61
CA VAL A 282 -29.19 98.65 63.06
C VAL A 282 -27.90 98.91 63.84
N THR A 283 -26.76 98.43 63.36
CA THR A 283 -25.47 98.68 64.01
C THR A 283 -25.06 100.16 63.93
N THR A 284 -25.38 100.86 62.85
CA THR A 284 -25.12 102.30 62.70
C THR A 284 -26.11 103.17 63.49
N GLU A 285 -27.38 102.77 63.60
CA GLU A 285 -28.37 103.44 64.45
C GLU A 285 -28.04 103.28 65.94
N ILE A 286 -27.60 102.08 66.36
CA ILE A 286 -27.08 101.83 67.72
C ILE A 286 -25.89 102.74 68.01
N ALA A 287 -24.97 102.93 67.06
CA ALA A 287 -23.83 103.84 67.22
C ALA A 287 -24.23 105.33 67.31
N CYS A 288 -25.33 105.74 66.68
CA CYS A 288 -25.85 107.11 66.74
C CYS A 288 -26.60 107.37 68.07
N VAL A 289 -27.38 106.38 68.52
CA VAL A 289 -28.12 106.41 69.80
C VAL A 289 -27.17 106.32 71.01
N GLN A 290 -26.08 105.54 70.92
CA GLN A 290 -25.02 105.53 71.95
C GLN A 290 -24.36 106.91 72.11
N LYS A 291 -24.19 107.66 71.00
CA LYS A 291 -23.62 109.02 71.01
C LYS A 291 -24.56 110.08 71.60
N GLU A 292 -25.88 109.85 71.57
CA GLU A 292 -26.89 110.69 72.26
C GLU A 292 -27.05 110.31 73.75
N ILE A 293 -26.97 109.01 74.09
CA ILE A 293 -27.05 108.47 75.46
C ILE A 293 -25.88 108.95 76.33
N GLU A 294 -24.67 109.10 75.78
CA GLU A 294 -23.50 109.60 76.51
C GLU A 294 -23.62 111.07 76.99
N SER A 295 -24.58 111.84 76.47
CA SER A 295 -24.73 113.28 76.77
C SER A 295 -25.80 113.61 77.83
N THR A 296 -26.65 112.65 78.23
CA THR A 296 -27.67 112.90 79.26
C THR A 296 -27.90 111.70 80.18
N LYS A 297 -27.68 111.96 81.49
CA LYS A 297 -28.12 111.21 82.70
C LYS A 297 -27.06 110.27 83.28
N THR A 298 -26.34 110.61 84.35
CA THR A 298 -26.76 110.88 85.75
C THR A 298 -27.93 110.04 86.25
N SER A 299 -27.66 109.32 87.34
CA SER A 299 -28.55 108.64 88.28
C SER A 299 -29.08 107.24 87.92
N GLY A 300 -28.30 106.22 88.28
CA GLY A 300 -28.59 105.50 89.51
C GLY A 300 -29.80 104.56 89.57
N PHE A 301 -30.12 103.81 88.50
CA PHE A 301 -30.69 102.45 88.61
C PHE A 301 -30.58 101.59 87.33
N ASP A 302 -29.90 102.06 86.27
CA ASP A 302 -29.79 101.33 84.99
C ASP A 302 -28.48 100.53 84.80
N SER A 303 -27.52 100.63 85.73
CA SER A 303 -26.22 99.93 85.63
C SER A 303 -26.27 98.42 85.94
N VAL A 304 -27.35 97.93 86.55
CA VAL A 304 -27.49 96.49 86.88
C VAL A 304 -28.43 95.80 85.87
N SER A 305 -29.46 96.49 85.38
CA SER A 305 -30.42 95.93 84.43
C SER A 305 -29.80 95.71 83.04
N THR A 306 -29.08 96.70 82.50
CA THR A 306 -28.39 96.62 81.20
C THR A 306 -27.26 95.58 81.21
N ALA A 307 -26.45 95.56 82.28
CA ALA A 307 -25.43 94.54 82.46
C ALA A 307 -26.01 93.12 82.54
N THR A 308 -27.22 92.93 83.11
CA THR A 308 -27.87 91.61 83.13
C THR A 308 -28.46 91.19 81.78
N THR A 309 -28.99 92.12 80.98
CA THR A 309 -29.50 91.79 79.63
C THR A 309 -28.35 91.54 78.65
N ASP A 310 -27.27 92.30 78.72
CA ASP A 310 -26.08 92.12 77.87
C ASP A 310 -25.35 90.81 78.22
N LEU A 311 -25.29 90.45 79.51
CA LEU A 311 -24.78 89.15 79.95
C LEU A 311 -25.64 87.99 79.42
N LEU A 312 -26.97 88.14 79.37
CA LEU A 312 -27.87 87.11 78.82
C LEU A 312 -27.73 86.96 77.30
N VAL A 313 -27.62 88.06 76.56
CA VAL A 313 -27.38 88.02 75.10
C VAL A 313 -26.01 87.43 74.78
N ALA A 314 -24.96 87.85 75.50
CA ALA A 314 -23.62 87.29 75.35
C ALA A 314 -23.61 85.78 75.67
N LYS A 315 -24.38 85.35 76.69
CA LYS A 315 -24.53 83.92 77.02
C LYS A 315 -25.22 83.14 75.91
N GLU A 316 -26.25 83.69 75.27
CA GLU A 316 -26.94 83.02 74.15
C GLU A 316 -26.06 82.91 72.90
N VAL A 317 -25.29 83.95 72.58
CA VAL A 317 -24.31 83.92 71.49
C VAL A 317 -23.18 82.92 71.79
N LEU A 318 -22.71 82.87 73.04
CA LEU A 318 -21.70 81.90 73.47
C LEU A 318 -22.25 80.46 73.42
N GLN A 319 -23.54 80.27 73.72
CA GLN A 319 -24.21 78.98 73.56
C GLN A 319 -24.28 78.55 72.09
N LYS A 320 -24.69 79.46 71.17
CA LYS A 320 -24.76 79.18 69.72
C LYS A 320 -23.39 78.89 69.12
N THR A 321 -22.36 79.65 69.50
CA THR A 321 -20.98 79.40 69.04
C THR A 321 -20.43 78.08 69.56
N VAL A 322 -20.76 77.66 70.78
CA VAL A 322 -20.45 76.31 71.29
C VAL A 322 -21.20 75.21 70.53
N GLU A 323 -22.46 75.44 70.14
CA GLU A 323 -23.23 74.49 69.33
C GLU A 323 -22.66 74.35 67.90
N GLU A 324 -22.24 75.45 67.28
CA GLU A 324 -21.54 75.48 66.00
C GLU A 324 -20.18 74.79 66.08
N GLU A 325 -19.37 75.07 67.11
CA GLU A 325 -18.10 74.38 67.36
C GLU A 325 -18.31 72.87 67.47
N ASN A 326 -19.32 72.43 68.23
CA ASN A 326 -19.67 71.01 68.34
C ASN A 326 -20.13 70.42 66.99
N SER A 327 -20.80 71.19 66.14
CA SER A 327 -21.21 70.74 64.80
C SER A 327 -20.02 70.59 63.85
N LEU A 328 -19.06 71.53 63.90
CA LEU A 328 -17.83 71.48 63.13
C LEU A 328 -16.92 70.35 63.60
N LEU A 329 -16.81 70.12 64.91
CA LEU A 329 -16.07 68.98 65.46
C LEU A 329 -16.67 67.65 64.98
N LYS A 330 -18.00 67.52 64.93
CA LYS A 330 -18.66 66.33 64.35
C LYS A 330 -18.34 66.15 62.87
N LEU A 331 -18.31 67.22 62.08
CA LEU A 331 -17.97 67.17 60.65
C LEU A 331 -16.48 66.83 60.44
N ILE A 332 -15.60 67.37 61.26
CA ILE A 332 -14.16 67.04 61.22
C ILE A 332 -13.97 65.56 61.54
N GLU A 333 -14.67 65.04 62.55
CA GLU A 333 -14.59 63.61 62.89
C GLU A 333 -15.14 62.73 61.76
N SER A 334 -16.26 63.11 61.11
CA SER A 334 -16.77 62.37 59.95
C SER A 334 -15.80 62.41 58.76
N LEU A 335 -15.22 63.57 58.45
CA LEU A 335 -14.23 63.72 57.38
C LEU A 335 -12.95 62.93 57.67
N LYS A 336 -12.54 62.83 58.95
CA LYS A 336 -11.40 62.03 59.36
C LYS A 336 -11.65 60.54 59.16
N ILE A 337 -12.86 60.06 59.48
CA ILE A 337 -13.27 58.68 59.21
C ILE A 337 -13.29 58.42 57.69
N GLU A 338 -13.86 59.32 56.89
CA GLU A 338 -13.85 59.20 55.43
C GLU A 338 -12.43 59.21 54.85
N LEU A 339 -11.53 60.04 55.38
CA LEU A 339 -10.14 60.08 54.94
C LEU A 339 -9.40 58.76 55.22
N GLU A 340 -9.60 58.17 56.41
CA GLU A 340 -9.01 56.87 56.73
C GLU A 340 -9.62 55.77 55.85
N ALA A 341 -10.93 55.77 55.58
CA ALA A 341 -11.56 54.83 54.66
C ALA A 341 -10.99 54.93 53.22
N VAL A 342 -10.80 56.15 52.69
CA VAL A 342 -10.19 56.36 51.36
C VAL A 342 -8.73 55.88 51.33
N LYS A 343 -7.97 56.06 52.43
CA LYS A 343 -6.59 55.54 52.51
C LYS A 343 -6.58 54.00 52.47
N GLU A 344 -7.50 53.35 53.17
CA GLU A 344 -7.65 51.90 53.16
C GLU A 344 -8.04 51.38 51.76
N GLU A 345 -9.04 51.99 51.10
CA GLU A 345 -9.44 51.64 49.73
C GLU A 345 -8.29 51.80 48.72
N HIS A 346 -7.51 52.88 48.84
CA HIS A 346 -6.37 53.12 47.97
C HIS A 346 -5.24 52.09 48.22
N ALA A 347 -5.02 51.66 49.46
CA ALA A 347 -4.07 50.58 49.75
C ALA A 347 -4.54 49.23 49.17
N GLU A 348 -5.84 48.94 49.24
CA GLU A 348 -6.42 47.73 48.64
C GLU A 348 -6.33 47.75 47.10
N LEU A 349 -6.62 48.89 46.47
CA LEU A 349 -6.46 49.08 45.03
C LEU A 349 -5.01 48.87 44.58
N LYS A 350 -4.03 49.46 45.28
CA LYS A 350 -2.61 49.23 44.99
C LYS A 350 -2.23 47.76 45.08
N LYS A 351 -2.77 47.02 46.04
CA LYS A 351 -2.52 45.58 46.16
C LYS A 351 -3.10 44.83 44.96
N LYS A 352 -4.34 45.14 44.56
CA LYS A 352 -4.98 44.54 43.38
C LYS A 352 -4.23 44.87 42.09
N ASP A 353 -3.73 46.10 41.92
CA ASP A 353 -2.91 46.48 40.76
C ASP A 353 -1.67 45.57 40.63
N VAL A 354 -0.91 45.40 41.71
CA VAL A 354 0.27 44.50 41.71
C VAL A 354 -0.10 43.04 41.41
N GLU A 355 -1.23 42.56 41.95
CA GLU A 355 -1.74 41.21 41.64
C GLU A 355 -2.10 41.08 40.14
N THR A 356 -2.75 42.09 39.56
CA THR A 356 -3.08 42.07 38.13
C THR A 356 -1.85 42.19 37.23
N GLU A 357 -0.85 43.00 37.60
CA GLU A 357 0.43 43.08 36.89
C GLU A 357 1.16 41.72 36.88
N SER A 358 1.15 41.00 38.01
CA SER A 358 1.69 39.65 38.11
C SER A 358 0.96 38.66 37.18
N VAL A 359 -0.38 38.72 37.15
CA VAL A 359 -1.19 37.89 36.24
C VAL A 359 -0.88 38.21 34.78
N ILE A 360 -0.83 39.50 34.41
CA ILE A 360 -0.47 39.96 33.06
C ILE A 360 0.92 39.45 32.67
N GLY A 361 1.91 39.55 33.57
CA GLY A 361 3.25 39.01 33.35
C GLY A 361 3.23 37.50 33.11
N SER A 362 2.47 36.75 33.90
CA SER A 362 2.33 35.29 33.73
C SER A 362 1.69 34.91 32.40
N LEU A 363 0.67 35.65 31.96
CA LEU A 363 -0.02 35.45 30.70
C LEU A 363 0.89 35.80 29.52
N HIS A 364 1.66 36.88 29.63
CA HIS A 364 2.63 37.25 28.60
C HIS A 364 3.72 36.17 28.41
N LEU A 365 4.21 35.58 29.50
CA LEU A 365 5.16 34.45 29.45
C LEU A 365 4.54 33.22 28.81
N LYS A 366 3.29 32.86 29.15
CA LYS A 366 2.57 31.75 28.52
C LYS A 366 2.35 31.99 27.02
N LEU A 367 1.96 33.20 26.64
CA LEU A 367 1.75 33.58 25.25
C LEU A 367 3.05 33.48 24.44
N ARG A 368 4.17 33.95 25.01
CA ARG A 368 5.49 33.82 24.37
C ARG A 368 5.90 32.36 24.21
N ARG A 369 5.71 31.54 25.25
CA ARG A 369 5.99 30.09 25.16
C ARG A 369 5.15 29.40 24.09
N CYS A 370 3.84 29.66 24.05
CA CYS A 370 2.97 29.12 23.00
C CYS A 370 3.40 29.57 21.59
N LYS A 371 3.89 30.80 21.45
CA LYS A 371 4.42 31.31 20.18
C LYS A 371 5.67 30.52 19.76
N ASP A 372 6.62 30.35 20.67
CA ASP A 372 7.86 29.62 20.40
C ASP A 372 7.58 28.14 20.08
N ASP A 373 6.65 27.51 20.81
CA ASP A 373 6.20 26.14 20.58
C ASP A 373 5.51 25.98 19.20
N LEU A 374 4.70 26.96 18.78
CA LEU A 374 4.06 26.98 17.47
C LEU A 374 5.10 27.12 16.34
N GLU A 375 6.09 28.00 16.51
CA GLU A 375 7.14 28.20 15.52
C GLU A 375 8.02 26.95 15.37
N ALA A 376 8.32 26.26 16.49
CA ALA A 376 8.99 24.97 16.48
C ALA A 376 8.16 23.88 15.78
N ALA A 377 6.85 23.83 16.03
CA ALA A 377 5.95 22.90 15.36
C ALA A 377 5.91 23.13 13.84
N ILE A 378 5.78 24.38 13.38
CA ILE A 378 5.82 24.75 11.95
C ILE A 378 7.17 24.36 11.31
N ALA A 379 8.28 24.60 12.00
CA ALA A 379 9.60 24.21 11.52
C ALA A 379 9.79 22.69 11.44
N SER A 380 9.12 21.92 12.31
CA SER A 380 9.11 20.46 12.24
C SER A 380 8.19 19.94 11.13
N ASP A 381 7.00 20.55 10.97
CA ASP A 381 6.01 20.20 9.95
C ASP A 381 6.56 20.43 8.54
N SER A 382 7.20 21.57 8.32
CA SER A 382 7.87 21.89 7.04
C SER A 382 8.99 20.90 6.66
N LYS A 383 9.66 20.26 7.64
CA LYS A 383 10.63 19.20 7.35
C LYS A 383 9.94 17.90 6.98
N THR A 384 8.83 17.58 7.64
CA THR A 384 8.06 16.36 7.32
C THR A 384 7.34 16.48 5.99
N THR A 385 6.85 17.67 5.61
CA THR A 385 6.24 17.89 4.30
C THR A 385 7.27 17.76 3.18
N LEU A 386 8.48 18.33 3.32
CA LEU A 386 9.56 18.13 2.36
C LEU A 386 9.94 16.64 2.18
N ALA A 387 10.06 15.89 3.27
CA ALA A 387 10.33 14.45 3.20
C ALA A 387 9.17 13.68 2.53
N SER A 388 7.93 14.09 2.78
CA SER A 388 6.75 13.54 2.12
C SER A 388 6.76 13.84 0.61
N ASP A 389 7.07 15.07 0.21
CA ASP A 389 7.12 15.49 -1.20
C ASP A 389 8.22 14.75 -1.97
N GLU A 390 9.38 14.51 -1.35
CA GLU A 390 10.44 13.67 -1.90
C GLU A 390 10.00 12.21 -2.09
N MET A 391 9.24 11.67 -1.13
CA MET A 391 8.68 10.31 -1.22
C MET A 391 7.63 10.20 -2.33
N VAL A 392 6.74 11.19 -2.44
CA VAL A 392 5.74 11.26 -3.53
C VAL A 392 6.43 11.34 -4.89
N SER A 393 7.43 12.22 -5.04
CA SER A 393 8.20 12.35 -6.28
C SER A 393 8.93 11.04 -6.67
N SER A 394 9.39 10.28 -5.68
CA SER A 394 10.03 8.98 -5.90
C SER A 394 9.01 7.91 -6.32
N LEU A 395 7.81 7.95 -5.74
CA LEU A 395 6.71 7.03 -6.06
C LEU A 395 6.16 7.29 -7.46
N GLU A 396 6.02 8.55 -7.86
CA GLU A 396 5.64 8.94 -9.23
C GLU A 396 6.65 8.44 -10.26
N LYS A 397 7.96 8.59 -10.00
CA LYS A 397 9.01 8.04 -10.87
C LYS A 397 8.91 6.52 -11.03
N LEU A 398 8.73 5.79 -9.92
CA LEU A 398 8.56 4.33 -9.95
C LEU A 398 7.28 3.92 -10.67
N SER A 399 6.21 4.70 -10.57
CA SER A 399 4.96 4.45 -11.29
C SER A 399 5.16 4.58 -12.80
N VAL A 400 5.90 5.61 -13.25
CA VAL A 400 6.23 5.78 -14.68
C VAL A 400 7.14 4.65 -15.16
N GLU A 401 8.16 4.26 -14.39
CA GLU A 401 9.03 3.13 -14.74
C GLU A 401 8.25 1.80 -14.83
N LEU A 402 7.30 1.58 -13.92
CA LEU A 402 6.42 0.41 -13.94
C LEU A 402 5.54 0.40 -15.20
N GLU A 403 4.95 1.53 -15.55
CA GLU A 403 4.09 1.66 -16.74
C GLU A 403 4.87 1.42 -18.04
N ILE A 404 6.12 1.90 -18.10
CA ILE A 404 7.04 1.60 -19.22
C ILE A 404 7.34 0.10 -19.29
N ALA A 405 7.71 -0.52 -18.17
CA ALA A 405 8.02 -1.95 -18.12
C ALA A 405 6.79 -2.80 -18.49
N GLN A 406 5.59 -2.42 -18.05
CA GLN A 406 4.35 -3.06 -18.46
C GLN A 406 4.14 -2.95 -19.98
N GLY A 407 4.29 -1.76 -20.55
CA GLY A 407 4.20 -1.55 -22.01
C GLY A 407 5.20 -2.41 -22.80
N GLU A 408 6.43 -2.54 -22.32
CA GLU A 408 7.45 -3.41 -22.93
C GLU A 408 7.07 -4.90 -22.86
N THR A 409 6.56 -5.37 -21.71
CA THR A 409 6.10 -6.76 -21.57
C THR A 409 4.89 -7.07 -22.44
N GLU A 410 3.94 -6.13 -22.56
CA GLU A 410 2.80 -6.28 -23.46
C GLU A 410 3.22 -6.33 -24.92
N ALA A 411 4.16 -5.48 -25.33
CA ALA A 411 4.73 -5.51 -26.67
C ALA A 411 5.46 -6.84 -26.94
N MET A 412 6.24 -7.32 -25.98
CA MET A 412 6.91 -8.63 -26.09
C MET A 412 5.92 -9.78 -26.22
N ASN A 413 4.82 -9.76 -25.44
CA ASN A 413 3.77 -10.76 -25.52
C ASN A 413 3.05 -10.75 -26.88
N LYS A 414 2.76 -9.57 -27.44
CA LYS A 414 2.20 -9.45 -28.79
C LYS A 414 3.15 -10.07 -29.83
N ASN A 415 4.42 -9.71 -29.80
CA ASN A 415 5.42 -10.27 -30.71
C ASN A 415 5.56 -11.80 -30.55
N ALA A 416 5.56 -12.30 -29.31
CA ALA A 416 5.62 -13.74 -29.04
C ALA A 416 4.38 -14.47 -29.58
N GLN A 417 3.20 -13.87 -29.47
CA GLN A 417 1.97 -14.42 -30.03
C GLN A 417 1.98 -14.42 -31.56
N GLU A 418 2.49 -13.36 -32.20
CA GLU A 418 2.66 -13.29 -33.66
C GLU A 418 3.61 -14.38 -34.16
N LEU A 419 4.78 -14.55 -33.53
CA LEU A 419 5.73 -15.61 -33.86
C LEU A 419 5.12 -17.00 -33.66
N ARG A 420 4.29 -17.19 -32.62
CA ARG A 420 3.59 -18.46 -32.39
C ARG A 420 2.59 -18.76 -33.50
N ASN A 421 1.83 -17.77 -33.94
CA ASN A 421 0.88 -17.91 -35.05
C ASN A 421 1.62 -18.21 -36.37
N GLU A 422 2.74 -17.56 -36.62
CA GLU A 422 3.59 -17.83 -37.79
C GLU A 422 4.16 -19.25 -37.76
N ALA A 423 4.64 -19.72 -36.60
CA ALA A 423 5.12 -21.09 -36.42
C ALA A 423 4.01 -22.12 -36.63
N GLU A 424 2.80 -21.86 -36.15
CA GLU A 424 1.64 -22.74 -36.36
C GLU A 424 1.25 -22.80 -37.84
N ALA A 425 1.24 -21.66 -38.54
CA ALA A 425 1.02 -21.61 -39.98
C ALA A 425 2.10 -22.40 -40.75
N ALA A 426 3.37 -22.29 -40.34
CA ALA A 426 4.46 -23.07 -40.91
C ALA A 426 4.27 -24.58 -40.68
N CYS A 427 3.87 -25.01 -39.49
CA CYS A 427 3.56 -26.42 -39.18
C CYS A 427 2.42 -26.97 -40.05
N ILE A 428 1.34 -26.19 -40.24
CA ILE A 428 0.25 -26.58 -41.14
C ILE A 428 0.78 -26.72 -42.57
N SER A 429 1.58 -25.77 -43.04
CA SER A 429 2.17 -25.85 -44.38
C SER A 429 3.06 -27.09 -44.55
N LEU A 430 3.84 -27.44 -43.52
CA LEU A 430 4.69 -28.63 -43.50
C LEU A 430 3.85 -29.92 -43.56
N ASP A 431 2.80 -30.05 -42.75
CA ASP A 431 1.92 -31.23 -42.78
C ASP A 431 1.23 -31.39 -44.15
N THR A 432 0.83 -30.28 -44.79
CA THR A 432 0.30 -30.34 -46.16
C THR A 432 1.36 -30.77 -47.19
N ALA A 433 2.61 -30.32 -47.04
CA ALA A 433 3.72 -30.72 -47.89
C ALA A 433 4.08 -32.19 -47.68
N GLU A 434 4.09 -32.69 -46.44
CA GLU A 434 4.31 -34.10 -46.13
C GLU A 434 3.23 -35.01 -46.72
N LYS A 435 1.95 -34.60 -46.64
CA LYS A 435 0.85 -35.33 -47.27
C LYS A 435 1.04 -35.39 -48.78
N ARG A 436 1.41 -34.29 -49.43
CA ARG A 436 1.71 -34.28 -50.88
C ARG A 436 2.91 -35.17 -51.23
N LEU A 437 3.96 -35.16 -50.41
CA LEU A 437 5.13 -36.03 -50.61
C LEU A 437 4.74 -37.51 -50.52
N LYS A 438 3.89 -37.90 -49.57
CA LYS A 438 3.39 -39.28 -49.46
C LYS A 438 2.59 -39.71 -50.69
N VAL A 439 1.79 -38.81 -51.28
CA VAL A 439 1.09 -39.11 -52.55
C VAL A 439 2.10 -39.27 -53.68
N ALA A 440 3.03 -38.33 -53.85
CA ALA A 440 4.04 -38.39 -54.91
C ALA A 440 4.94 -39.64 -54.81
N LEU A 441 5.24 -40.13 -53.59
CA LEU A 441 5.98 -41.37 -53.39
C LEU A 441 5.20 -42.61 -53.85
N LYS A 442 3.90 -42.69 -53.56
CA LYS A 442 3.04 -43.78 -54.05
C LYS A 442 2.94 -43.76 -55.57
N ASP A 443 2.72 -42.60 -56.16
CA ASP A 443 2.67 -42.44 -57.61
C ASP A 443 4.00 -42.86 -58.26
N ALA A 444 5.14 -42.54 -57.63
CA ALA A 444 6.45 -42.96 -58.10
C ALA A 444 6.70 -44.48 -57.95
N GLU A 445 6.19 -45.11 -56.89
CA GLU A 445 6.22 -46.57 -56.72
C GLU A 445 5.35 -47.28 -57.77
N GLU A 446 4.15 -46.76 -58.04
CA GLU A 446 3.26 -47.24 -59.10
C GLU A 446 3.91 -47.09 -60.48
N ALA A 447 4.54 -45.94 -60.75
CA ALA A 447 5.28 -45.72 -61.99
C ALA A 447 6.45 -46.71 -62.15
N LYS A 448 7.20 -47.00 -61.07
CA LYS A 448 8.26 -48.03 -61.07
C LYS A 448 7.72 -49.44 -61.28
N ALA A 449 6.57 -49.78 -60.69
CA ALA A 449 5.93 -51.07 -60.92
C ALA A 449 5.48 -51.22 -62.38
N ALA A 450 4.89 -50.16 -62.96
CA ALA A 450 4.54 -50.12 -64.38
C ALA A 450 5.78 -50.20 -65.29
N GLU A 451 6.89 -49.55 -64.92
CA GLU A 451 8.18 -49.67 -65.61
C GLU A 451 8.69 -51.12 -65.60
N LEU A 452 8.70 -51.79 -64.45
CA LEU A 452 9.10 -53.20 -64.35
C LEU A 452 8.20 -54.11 -65.20
N MET A 453 6.88 -53.90 -65.18
CA MET A 453 5.96 -54.64 -66.04
C MET A 453 6.23 -54.40 -67.52
N ALA A 454 6.54 -53.17 -67.92
CA ALA A 454 6.90 -52.85 -69.29
C ALA A 454 8.23 -53.51 -69.69
N LEU A 455 9.22 -53.55 -68.79
CA LEU A 455 10.49 -54.23 -69.00
C LEU A 455 10.32 -55.75 -69.15
N ASP A 456 9.49 -56.38 -68.32
CA ASP A 456 9.16 -57.81 -68.43
C ASP A 456 8.44 -58.12 -69.74
N GLN A 457 7.48 -57.27 -70.15
CA GLN A 457 6.82 -57.40 -71.45
C GLN A 457 7.81 -57.26 -72.62
N ILE A 458 8.73 -56.31 -72.55
CA ILE A 458 9.80 -56.15 -73.54
C ILE A 458 10.67 -57.42 -73.58
N LYS A 459 11.02 -57.98 -72.41
CA LYS A 459 11.80 -59.21 -72.31
C LYS A 459 11.06 -60.40 -72.92
N ASP A 460 9.79 -60.61 -72.57
CA ASP A 460 8.94 -61.66 -73.13
C ASP A 460 8.78 -61.53 -74.66
N LEU A 461 8.57 -60.31 -75.17
CA LEU A 461 8.50 -60.05 -76.61
C LEU A 461 9.84 -60.31 -77.30
N SER A 462 10.95 -59.97 -76.64
CA SER A 462 12.30 -60.25 -77.14
C SER A 462 12.61 -61.74 -77.16
N GLU A 463 12.23 -62.50 -76.13
CA GLU A 463 12.38 -63.95 -76.06
C GLU A 463 11.48 -64.64 -77.08
N LYS A 464 10.24 -64.19 -77.27
CA LYS A 464 9.34 -64.66 -78.34
C LYS A 464 9.88 -64.37 -79.73
N THR A 465 10.47 -63.19 -79.95
CA THR A 465 11.09 -62.82 -81.22
C THR A 465 12.38 -63.61 -81.47
N ASN A 466 13.18 -63.85 -80.43
CA ASN A 466 14.37 -64.70 -80.49
C ASN A 466 14.00 -66.17 -80.70
N ALA A 467 12.92 -66.68 -80.09
CA ALA A 467 12.38 -68.02 -80.31
C ALA A 467 11.75 -68.16 -81.69
N ALA A 468 11.04 -67.14 -82.20
CA ALA A 468 10.55 -67.09 -83.57
C ALA A 468 11.72 -67.06 -84.58
N ARG A 469 12.81 -66.33 -84.29
CA ARG A 469 14.08 -66.39 -85.03
C ARG A 469 14.75 -67.76 -84.95
N ALA A 470 14.72 -68.43 -83.80
CA ALA A 470 15.28 -69.77 -83.64
C ALA A 470 14.42 -70.87 -84.30
N SER A 471 13.13 -70.62 -84.50
CA SER A 471 12.18 -71.50 -85.20
C SER A 471 12.16 -71.28 -86.71
N ILE A 472 12.65 -70.14 -87.19
CA ILE A 472 13.00 -69.89 -88.59
C ILE A 472 14.49 -70.22 -88.74
N SER A 473 14.78 -71.52 -88.74
CA SER A 473 16.03 -72.02 -89.29
C SER A 473 15.94 -71.93 -90.82
N GLU A 474 16.20 -70.75 -91.37
CA GLU A 474 16.79 -70.61 -92.69
C GLU A 474 18.08 -69.82 -92.57
N SER A 475 19.18 -70.55 -92.78
CA SER A 475 20.47 -70.12 -93.34
C SER A 475 21.01 -68.75 -92.92
N GLY A 476 22.23 -68.78 -92.37
CA GLY A 476 23.17 -67.66 -92.46
C GLY A 476 23.18 -67.11 -93.88
N THR A 477 22.50 -65.99 -94.05
CA THR A 477 22.52 -65.15 -95.24
C THR A 477 23.05 -63.82 -94.74
N ASP A 478 24.19 -63.41 -95.28
CA ASP A 478 24.66 -62.05 -95.11
C ASP A 478 23.57 -61.13 -95.68
N ILE A 479 22.83 -60.48 -94.78
CA ILE A 479 21.80 -59.51 -95.14
C ILE A 479 22.53 -58.35 -95.82
N THR A 480 22.48 -58.31 -97.14
CA THR A 480 23.05 -57.24 -97.94
C THR A 480 22.09 -56.06 -97.89
N ILE A 481 22.21 -55.25 -96.84
CA ILE A 481 21.51 -53.97 -96.71
C ILE A 481 22.10 -52.98 -97.71
N SER A 482 21.25 -52.26 -98.43
CA SER A 482 21.70 -51.22 -99.36
C SER A 482 22.42 -50.10 -98.59
N ALA A 483 23.34 -49.40 -99.25
CA ALA A 483 24.05 -48.26 -98.64
C ALA A 483 23.07 -47.17 -98.13
N GLU A 484 21.91 -47.04 -98.78
CA GLU A 484 20.83 -46.12 -98.39
C GLU A 484 20.10 -46.61 -97.12
N GLU A 485 19.85 -47.91 -96.97
CA GLU A 485 19.26 -48.48 -95.76
C GLU A 485 20.21 -48.43 -94.57
N TYR A 486 21.50 -48.74 -94.78
CA TYR A 486 22.52 -48.61 -93.74
C TYR A 486 22.67 -47.16 -93.28
N SER A 487 22.72 -46.20 -94.21
CA SER A 487 22.80 -44.77 -93.84
C SER A 487 21.52 -44.28 -93.16
N SER A 488 20.34 -44.77 -93.56
CA SER A 488 19.06 -44.46 -92.90
C SER A 488 19.00 -45.03 -91.46
N LEU A 489 19.47 -46.26 -91.26
CA LEU A 489 19.48 -46.89 -89.95
C LEU A 489 20.55 -46.28 -89.03
N SER A 490 21.75 -46.02 -89.57
CA SER A 490 22.82 -45.30 -88.86
C SER A 490 22.36 -43.90 -88.43
N ARG A 491 21.67 -43.17 -89.32
CA ARG A 491 21.10 -41.87 -88.99
C ARG A 491 20.05 -41.95 -87.88
N LYS A 492 19.17 -42.96 -87.89
CA LYS A 492 18.18 -43.17 -86.80
C LYS A 492 18.84 -43.53 -85.47
N VAL A 493 19.93 -44.31 -85.50
CA VAL A 493 20.73 -44.61 -84.31
C VAL A 493 21.36 -43.33 -83.75
N GLU A 494 21.99 -42.51 -84.59
CA GLU A 494 22.55 -41.22 -84.18
C GLU A 494 21.49 -40.24 -83.65
N GLU A 495 20.31 -40.18 -84.27
CA GLU A 495 19.19 -39.37 -83.80
C GLU A 495 18.68 -39.86 -82.44
N SER A 496 18.59 -41.17 -82.22
CA SER A 496 18.21 -41.76 -80.94
C SER A 496 19.28 -41.55 -79.87
N GLU A 497 20.56 -41.66 -80.22
CA GLU A 497 21.70 -41.41 -79.34
C GLU A 497 21.70 -39.95 -78.88
N LYS A 498 21.50 -38.99 -79.79
CA LYS A 498 21.36 -37.57 -79.43
C LYS A 498 20.18 -37.30 -78.50
N VAL A 499 19.05 -37.97 -78.69
CA VAL A 499 17.89 -37.84 -77.79
C VAL A 499 18.20 -38.42 -76.41
N ALA A 500 18.93 -39.53 -76.33
CA ALA A 500 19.37 -40.11 -75.06
C ALA A 500 20.39 -39.20 -74.36
N GLU A 501 21.38 -38.68 -75.07
CA GLU A 501 22.36 -37.71 -74.58
C GLU A 501 21.69 -36.44 -74.05
N MET A 502 20.70 -35.89 -74.78
CA MET A 502 19.93 -34.73 -74.31
C MET A 502 19.16 -35.04 -73.02
N LYS A 503 18.56 -36.23 -72.90
CA LYS A 503 17.85 -36.64 -71.67
C LYS A 503 18.81 -36.81 -70.50
N VAL A 504 19.98 -37.40 -70.73
CA VAL A 504 21.04 -37.55 -69.71
C VAL A 504 21.56 -36.18 -69.28
N ALA A 505 21.83 -35.27 -70.22
CA ALA A 505 22.28 -33.91 -69.93
C ALA A 505 21.23 -33.14 -69.11
N ALA A 506 19.94 -33.26 -69.45
CA ALA A 506 18.86 -32.64 -68.69
C ALA A 506 18.76 -33.21 -67.26
N ALA A 507 18.91 -34.53 -67.09
CA ALA A 507 18.92 -35.18 -65.78
C ALA A 507 20.14 -34.74 -64.93
N ILE A 508 21.33 -34.64 -65.53
CA ILE A 508 22.54 -34.14 -64.87
C ILE A 508 22.33 -32.70 -64.42
N ALA A 509 21.77 -31.83 -65.28
CA ALA A 509 21.50 -30.43 -64.93
C ALA A 509 20.51 -30.30 -63.77
N GLN A 510 19.48 -31.16 -63.69
CA GLN A 510 18.56 -31.19 -62.55
C GLN A 510 19.25 -31.64 -61.26
N VAL A 511 20.10 -32.67 -61.33
CA VAL A 511 20.88 -33.13 -60.17
C VAL A 511 21.86 -32.06 -59.69
N GLU A 512 22.54 -31.36 -60.60
CA GLU A 512 23.42 -30.25 -60.25
C GLU A 512 22.65 -29.09 -59.62
N ALA A 513 21.48 -28.73 -60.15
CA ALA A 513 20.61 -27.71 -59.56
C ALA A 513 20.20 -28.09 -58.12
N VAL A 514 19.76 -29.33 -57.90
CA VAL A 514 19.42 -29.82 -56.54
C VAL A 514 20.64 -29.74 -55.62
N ARG A 515 21.81 -30.23 -56.06
CA ARG A 515 23.06 -30.17 -55.28
C ARG A 515 23.47 -28.73 -54.94
N THR A 516 23.27 -27.78 -55.85
CA THR A 516 23.55 -26.36 -55.54
C THR A 516 22.60 -25.83 -54.47
N SER A 517 21.30 -26.12 -54.57
CA SER A 517 20.31 -25.71 -53.56
C SER A 517 20.57 -26.36 -52.19
N GLU A 518 20.95 -27.64 -52.16
CA GLU A 518 21.30 -28.37 -50.94
C GLU A 518 22.51 -27.72 -50.25
N ASN A 519 23.56 -27.40 -51.01
CA ASN A 519 24.74 -26.71 -50.48
C ASN A 519 24.43 -25.30 -49.95
N GLU A 520 23.49 -24.58 -50.57
CA GLU A 520 23.03 -23.30 -50.03
C GLU A 520 22.30 -23.46 -48.69
N VAL A 521 21.45 -24.47 -48.56
CA VAL A 521 20.74 -24.78 -47.31
C VAL A 521 21.74 -25.19 -46.21
N ILE A 522 22.73 -26.03 -46.54
CA ILE A 522 23.80 -26.42 -45.60
C ILE A 522 24.57 -25.18 -45.12
N LYS A 523 24.96 -24.27 -46.01
CA LYS A 523 25.64 -23.02 -45.63
C LYS A 523 24.78 -22.13 -44.73
N ARG A 524 23.47 -22.05 -44.97
CA ARG A 524 22.55 -21.30 -44.09
C ARG A 524 22.44 -21.94 -42.71
N LEU A 525 22.35 -23.27 -42.65
CA LEU A 525 22.31 -24.01 -41.39
C LEU A 525 23.60 -23.81 -40.58
N GLU A 526 24.76 -23.90 -41.23
CA GLU A 526 26.06 -23.63 -40.60
C GLU A 526 26.17 -22.19 -40.07
N ALA A 527 25.62 -21.20 -40.81
CA ALA A 527 25.60 -19.81 -40.36
C ALA A 527 24.73 -19.62 -39.12
N VAL A 528 23.52 -20.23 -39.09
CA VAL A 528 22.62 -20.19 -37.92
C VAL A 528 23.26 -20.89 -36.72
N LYS A 529 23.91 -22.04 -36.92
CA LYS A 529 24.62 -22.75 -35.85
C LYS A 529 25.74 -21.90 -35.25
N LYS A 530 26.55 -21.24 -36.08
CA LYS A 530 27.59 -20.32 -35.60
C LYS A 530 27.02 -19.14 -34.83
N GLU A 531 25.84 -18.63 -35.22
CA GLU A 531 25.20 -17.54 -34.48
C GLU A 531 24.63 -17.99 -33.14
N MET A 532 24.06 -19.19 -33.08
CA MET A 532 23.63 -19.82 -31.82
C MET A 532 24.81 -19.98 -30.84
N GLU A 533 25.96 -20.47 -31.32
CA GLU A 533 27.19 -20.57 -30.50
C GLU A 533 27.68 -19.19 -29.99
N ARG A 534 27.55 -18.13 -30.80
CA ARG A 534 27.83 -16.75 -30.36
C ARG A 534 26.85 -16.25 -29.30
N MET A 535 25.56 -16.55 -29.45
CA MET A 535 24.56 -16.18 -28.45
C MET A 535 24.76 -16.95 -27.13
N GLU A 536 25.11 -18.24 -27.19
CA GLU A 536 25.42 -19.04 -25.99
C GLU A 536 26.65 -18.51 -25.25
N THR A 537 27.71 -18.18 -25.98
CA THR A 537 28.91 -17.56 -25.37
C THR A 537 28.60 -16.18 -24.78
N ALA A 538 27.83 -15.34 -25.49
CA ALA A 538 27.42 -14.04 -24.97
C ALA A 538 26.53 -14.14 -23.71
N THR A 539 25.59 -15.09 -23.68
CA THR A 539 24.71 -15.31 -22.53
C THR A 539 25.45 -15.87 -21.33
N THR A 540 26.39 -16.80 -21.52
CA THR A 540 27.21 -17.32 -20.42
C THR A 540 28.15 -16.26 -19.85
N GLU A 541 28.70 -15.36 -20.68
CA GLU A 541 29.45 -14.20 -20.19
C GLU A 541 28.57 -13.19 -19.45
N ALA A 542 27.36 -12.92 -19.95
CA ALA A 542 26.40 -12.03 -19.30
C ALA A 542 26.00 -12.59 -17.92
N LEU A 543 25.77 -13.90 -17.80
CA LEU A 543 25.53 -14.58 -16.53
C LEU A 543 26.71 -14.40 -15.56
N LYS A 544 27.95 -14.66 -16.00
CA LYS A 544 29.14 -14.45 -15.15
C LYS A 544 29.26 -12.99 -14.68
N ARG A 545 28.97 -12.02 -15.54
CA ARG A 545 28.97 -10.59 -15.17
C ARG A 545 27.87 -10.28 -14.14
N ALA A 546 26.68 -10.84 -14.30
CA ALA A 546 25.57 -10.68 -13.35
C ALA A 546 25.90 -11.30 -11.99
N GLU A 547 26.47 -12.50 -11.95
CA GLU A 547 26.92 -13.17 -10.72
C GLU A 547 28.01 -12.36 -10.00
N MET A 548 28.99 -11.82 -10.75
CA MET A 548 30.02 -10.94 -10.17
C MET A 548 29.42 -9.65 -9.60
N ALA A 549 28.43 -9.05 -10.27
CA ALA A 549 27.73 -7.87 -9.78
C ALA A 549 26.91 -8.17 -8.53
N GLU A 550 26.24 -9.32 -8.47
CA GLU A 550 25.50 -9.77 -7.28
C GLU A 550 26.44 -10.04 -6.10
N ALA A 551 27.60 -10.66 -6.35
CA ALA A 551 28.63 -10.88 -5.34
C ALA A 551 29.19 -9.55 -4.80
N ALA A 552 29.46 -8.58 -5.69
CA ALA A 552 29.89 -7.24 -5.30
C ALA A 552 28.80 -6.52 -4.49
N LYS A 553 27.53 -6.61 -4.90
CA LYS A 553 26.38 -6.08 -4.14
C LYS A 553 26.31 -6.69 -2.73
N LYS A 554 26.41 -8.02 -2.61
CA LYS A 554 26.42 -8.71 -1.31
C LYS A 554 27.58 -8.27 -0.43
N ALA A 555 28.76 -8.02 -1.00
CA ALA A 555 29.92 -7.50 -0.27
C ALA A 555 29.64 -6.10 0.31
N VAL A 556 29.13 -5.19 -0.51
CA VAL A 556 28.75 -3.82 -0.09
C VAL A 556 27.64 -3.83 0.95
N GLU A 557 26.60 -4.64 0.75
CA GLU A 557 25.53 -4.81 1.74
C GLU A 557 26.03 -5.38 3.07
N GLY A 558 27.00 -6.31 3.01
CA GLY A 558 27.67 -6.87 4.18
C GLY A 558 28.50 -5.85 4.95
N GLU A 559 29.17 -4.91 4.26
CA GLU A 559 29.87 -3.79 4.89
C GLU A 559 28.90 -2.76 5.48
N LEU A 560 27.82 -2.45 4.76
CA LEU A 560 26.80 -1.52 5.21
C LEU A 560 26.06 -2.05 6.44
N ARG A 561 25.76 -3.35 6.49
CA ARG A 561 25.21 -4.01 7.69
C ARG A 561 26.16 -3.87 8.88
N ARG A 562 27.45 -4.17 8.70
CA ARG A 562 28.48 -3.97 9.72
C ARG A 562 28.67 -2.51 10.12
N TRP A 563 28.44 -1.56 9.22
CA TRP A 563 28.46 -0.13 9.53
C TRP A 563 27.25 0.26 10.39
N ARG A 564 26.03 -0.17 10.04
CA ARG A 564 24.83 0.05 10.86
C ARG A 564 24.97 -0.55 12.25
N GLU A 565 25.52 -1.77 12.36
CA GLU A 565 25.80 -2.40 13.67
C GLU A 565 26.80 -1.60 14.50
N ARG A 566 27.84 -1.02 13.88
CA ARG A 566 28.80 -0.15 14.57
C ARG A 566 28.17 1.17 15.02
N GLU A 567 27.33 1.78 14.19
CA GLU A 567 26.58 2.99 14.54
C GLU A 567 25.59 2.73 15.69
N HIS A 568 24.84 1.63 15.63
CA HIS A 568 23.96 1.23 16.73
C HIS A 568 24.71 0.94 18.03
N LYS A 569 25.90 0.32 17.96
CA LYS A 569 26.76 0.11 19.15
C LYS A 569 27.32 1.42 19.70
N ARG A 570 27.70 2.37 18.84
CA ARG A 570 28.14 3.71 19.25
C ARG A 570 27.01 4.54 19.85
N ALA A 571 25.78 4.38 19.38
CA ALA A 571 24.59 5.04 19.94
C ALA A 571 24.14 4.41 21.28
N ALA A 572 24.54 3.17 21.56
CA ALA A 572 24.23 2.45 22.80
C ALA A 572 25.31 2.58 23.89
N GLU A 573 26.46 3.19 23.61
CA GLU A 573 27.49 3.50 24.61
C GLU A 573 27.18 4.83 25.33
N PRO A 574 26.99 4.84 26.65
CA PRO A 574 26.93 6.08 27.40
C PRO A 574 28.34 6.69 27.46
N ALA A 575 28.49 7.89 26.92
CA ALA A 575 29.76 8.62 26.94
C ALA A 575 30.30 8.83 28.37
N PRO A 576 31.61 8.65 28.60
CA PRO A 576 32.32 9.45 29.57
C PRO A 576 33.22 10.48 28.89
N ARG A 577 33.36 11.58 29.61
CA ARG A 577 34.00 12.83 29.24
C ARG A 577 35.48 12.85 29.69
N ILE A 578 36.37 13.19 28.75
CA ILE A 578 37.51 14.13 28.82
C ILE A 578 38.88 13.66 29.40
N ILE A 579 39.93 14.09 28.66
CA ILE A 579 41.34 14.47 28.97
C ILE A 579 42.46 13.42 28.80
N THR A 580 43.23 13.58 27.71
CA THR A 580 44.68 13.93 27.67
C THR A 580 45.13 13.82 26.20
N GLU A 581 45.30 14.93 25.46
CA GLU A 581 46.61 15.55 25.17
C GLU A 581 47.75 14.51 25.12
N THR A 582 48.46 14.29 24.01
CA THR A 582 49.46 15.21 23.45
C THR A 582 50.03 14.64 22.15
N GLN A 583 50.45 15.53 21.23
CA GLN A 583 51.53 15.37 20.24
C GLN A 583 51.28 14.40 19.06
N THR A 584 51.72 14.58 17.81
CA THR A 584 52.44 15.62 17.03
C THR A 584 52.50 15.09 15.58
N THR A 585 52.44 15.99 14.59
CA THR A 585 53.23 15.99 13.33
C THR A 585 53.31 14.76 12.40
N THR A 586 52.83 14.99 11.17
CA THR A 586 53.60 14.91 9.89
C THR A 586 53.98 13.55 9.27
N GLU A 587 53.60 13.43 7.99
CA GLU A 587 54.31 12.79 6.85
C GLU A 587 54.48 11.27 6.71
N ALA A 588 53.94 10.80 5.57
CA ALA A 588 54.58 9.99 4.53
C ALA A 588 55.02 8.52 4.79
N SER A 589 54.36 7.66 4.01
CA SER A 589 54.93 6.64 3.12
C SER A 589 55.33 5.24 3.66
N SER A 590 54.78 4.27 2.93
CA SER A 590 55.43 3.06 2.40
C SER A 590 55.13 1.69 3.03
N ALA A 591 54.56 0.86 2.13
CA ALA A 591 54.89 -0.53 1.82
C ALA A 591 54.78 -1.62 2.91
N THR A 592 53.99 -2.66 2.61
CA THR A 592 54.51 -4.02 2.34
C THR A 592 53.46 -4.83 1.60
N LEU A 593 53.71 -5.06 0.30
CA LEU A 593 53.18 -6.19 -0.48
C LEU A 593 54.08 -7.41 -0.21
N LYS A 594 53.49 -8.60 -0.15
CA LYS A 594 54.16 -9.88 -0.45
C LYS A 594 53.49 -10.48 -1.68
N ASP A 595 54.16 -10.37 -2.82
CA ASP A 595 54.64 -11.44 -3.72
C ASP A 595 53.93 -12.81 -3.69
N ILE A 596 53.72 -13.61 -4.76
CA ILE A 596 54.10 -13.78 -6.21
C ILE A 596 53.36 -15.12 -6.64
N PRO A 597 53.31 -15.69 -7.89
CA PRO A 597 53.73 -15.30 -9.28
C PRO A 597 52.54 -15.30 -10.30
N ILE A 598 52.50 -14.63 -11.47
CA ILE A 598 53.28 -14.65 -12.73
C ILE A 598 53.42 -16.02 -13.44
N LEU A 599 52.68 -16.23 -14.53
CA LEU A 599 53.15 -17.01 -15.68
C LEU A 599 52.63 -16.44 -17.01
N GLU A 600 53.60 -15.94 -17.77
CA GLU A 600 53.79 -15.88 -19.23
C GLU A 600 52.64 -15.56 -20.20
N ARG A 601 52.94 -14.52 -21.00
CA ARG A 601 52.34 -14.22 -22.29
C ARG A 601 53.01 -15.08 -23.37
N THR A 602 52.22 -15.57 -24.30
CA THR A 602 52.64 -15.86 -25.68
C THR A 602 51.71 -15.11 -26.62
N ASP A 603 52.31 -14.21 -27.40
CA ASP A 603 51.73 -13.57 -28.56
C ASP A 603 51.42 -14.61 -29.64
N GLU A 604 50.23 -14.56 -30.26
CA GLU A 604 50.06 -14.84 -31.69
C GLU A 604 48.91 -14.00 -32.27
N ASN A 605 49.21 -13.42 -33.43
CA ASN A 605 48.40 -12.58 -34.32
C ASN A 605 47.17 -13.36 -34.89
N PRO A 606 46.10 -12.70 -35.34
CA PRO A 606 46.01 -12.49 -36.79
C PRO A 606 45.37 -11.16 -37.24
N GLN A 607 45.93 -10.60 -38.31
CA GLN A 607 45.25 -9.71 -39.25
C GLN A 607 44.03 -10.41 -39.86
N THR A 608 42.91 -9.71 -40.00
CA THR A 608 42.31 -9.41 -41.31
C THR A 608 41.26 -8.32 -41.20
N ASN A 609 41.31 -7.43 -42.19
CA ASN A 609 40.47 -6.26 -42.40
C ASN A 609 38.96 -6.57 -42.49
N LYS A 610 38.12 -5.67 -41.98
CA LYS A 610 37.01 -5.05 -42.75
C LYS A 610 36.40 -3.85 -42.00
N ALA A 611 35.98 -2.88 -42.80
CA ALA A 611 35.73 -1.48 -42.48
C ALA A 611 34.54 -1.23 -41.55
N HIS A 612 34.66 -0.25 -40.65
CA HIS A 612 33.53 0.46 -40.06
C HIS A 612 33.59 1.95 -40.38
N VAL A 613 32.54 2.39 -41.07
CA VAL A 613 32.25 3.77 -41.43
C VAL A 613 31.92 4.56 -40.15
N ALA A 614 32.62 5.67 -39.97
CA ALA A 614 32.40 6.61 -38.89
C ALA A 614 31.08 7.37 -39.07
N LYS A 615 30.25 7.41 -38.01
CA LYS A 615 29.35 8.54 -37.74
C LYS A 615 29.50 8.94 -36.27
N LYS A 616 30.16 10.08 -36.08
CA LYS A 616 30.26 10.82 -34.81
C LYS A 616 28.91 11.46 -34.51
N THR A 617 28.41 11.29 -33.29
CA THR A 617 27.51 12.28 -32.69
C THR A 617 27.87 12.44 -31.22
N LEU A 618 28.07 13.70 -30.85
CA LEU A 618 28.58 14.18 -29.57
C LEU A 618 27.59 13.98 -28.42
N LEU A 619 28.12 13.62 -27.25
CA LEU A 619 27.50 13.90 -25.96
C LEU A 619 27.95 15.29 -25.48
N PRO A 620 27.06 16.13 -24.92
CA PRO A 620 27.47 17.23 -24.07
C PRO A 620 27.49 16.79 -22.60
N SER A 621 28.69 16.85 -22.01
CA SER A 621 28.92 16.94 -20.58
C SER A 621 28.31 18.21 -19.99
N LEU A 622 27.54 18.11 -18.91
CA LEU A 622 27.22 19.23 -18.03
C LEU A 622 27.70 18.93 -16.62
N SER A 623 28.98 19.24 -16.41
CA SER A 623 29.57 19.45 -15.09
C SER A 623 29.52 20.96 -14.78
N GLY A 624 28.99 21.30 -13.60
CA GLY A 624 29.28 22.55 -12.91
C GLY A 624 28.23 23.65 -13.05
N ILE A 625 27.58 23.98 -11.92
CA ILE A 625 27.44 25.35 -11.39
C ILE A 625 27.13 25.20 -9.89
N PHE A 626 28.19 25.24 -9.08
CA PHE A 626 28.12 25.69 -7.69
C PHE A 626 28.40 27.20 -7.71
N HIS A 627 27.37 28.01 -7.50
CA HIS A 627 27.57 29.40 -7.09
C HIS A 627 26.98 29.63 -5.70
N ARG A 628 27.90 29.51 -4.74
CA ARG A 628 27.86 30.00 -3.37
C ARG A 628 27.57 31.50 -3.36
N LYS A 629 26.41 31.93 -2.85
CA LYS A 629 26.20 33.33 -2.45
C LYS A 629 26.20 33.41 -0.92
N LYS A 630 27.36 33.78 -0.37
CA LYS A 630 27.47 34.36 0.98
C LYS A 630 26.93 35.78 0.91
N SER A 631 25.92 36.11 1.70
CA SER A 631 25.65 37.48 2.12
C SER A 631 26.02 37.60 3.59
N GLN A 632 27.10 38.31 3.84
CA GLN A 632 27.47 38.85 5.14
C GLN A 632 27.18 40.36 5.05
N VAL A 633 26.58 40.95 6.08
CA VAL A 633 27.00 42.21 6.73
C VAL A 633 25.85 42.77 7.57
N ASN A 634 26.13 42.79 8.88
CA ASN A 634 25.74 43.71 9.94
C ASN A 634 24.80 44.88 9.62
N GLY A 635 23.75 44.95 10.43
CA GLY A 635 22.95 46.10 10.79
C GLY A 635 22.12 45.71 12.00
#